data_AF-A0A5M9ZMY3-F1
#
_entry.id   AF-A0A5M9ZMY3-F1
#
_cell.length_a   1.000
_cell.length_b   1.000
_cell.length_c   1.000
_cell.angle_alpha   90.00
_cell.angle_beta   90.00
_cell.angle_gamma   90.00
#
_symmetry.space_group_name_H-M   'P 1'
#
loop_
_entity.id
_entity.type
_entity.pdbx_description
1 polymer ?
#
loop_
_entity_poly.entity_id
_entity_poly.type
_entity_poly.pdbx_seq_one_letter_code
_entity_poly.pdbx_strand_id
1 'polypeptide(L)'
;MSDIEEQLSSMRDDEITDAIAAFRIIKDRATRLEEEYKTELANRLEDGGTRTATLNGSPVATISKTRSTIGKGLTVKDRLAYAQWLVDTMGDDAPVYPVPYPKDTAMQPSYLKQLGEQHGVELDAKNNVTNIPGLKYDAGREATVRTSLDRRAVEAIWASTQLPAQARYLLDNGGEL
;
A
#
# COMPACT_ATOMS: atom_id res chain seq x y z
N MET A 1 -10.63 33.67 16.07
CA MET A 1 -10.09 32.59 16.91
C MET A 1 -10.94 31.37 16.64
N SER A 2 -10.33 30.23 16.36
CA SER A 2 -11.08 28.96 16.33
C SER A 2 -11.45 28.56 17.75
N ASP A 3 -12.58 27.86 17.95
CA ASP A 3 -13.06 27.44 19.28
C ASP A 3 -11.99 26.67 20.10
N ILE A 4 -11.05 26.01 19.43
CA ILE A 4 -9.91 25.30 20.02
C ILE A 4 -8.88 26.27 20.62
N GLU A 5 -8.59 27.40 19.97
CA GLU A 5 -7.62 28.39 20.47
C GLU A 5 -8.13 29.06 21.74
N GLU A 6 -9.44 29.32 21.82
CA GLU A 6 -10.08 29.88 23.00
C GLU A 6 -10.07 28.87 24.17
N GLN A 7 -10.41 27.59 23.92
CA GLN A 7 -10.29 26.53 24.92
C GLN A 7 -8.86 26.36 25.44
N LEU A 8 -7.87 26.24 24.54
CA LEU A 8 -6.47 26.08 24.91
C LEU A 8 -5.95 27.26 25.74
N SER A 9 -6.39 28.49 25.44
CA SER A 9 -5.97 29.69 26.20
C SER A 9 -6.48 29.71 27.64
N SER A 10 -7.52 28.92 27.94
CA SER A 10 -8.16 28.82 29.25
C SER A 10 -7.69 27.63 30.10
N MET A 11 -6.93 26.69 29.51
CA MET A 11 -6.47 25.47 30.16
C MET A 11 -5.15 25.70 30.89
N ARG A 12 -4.94 24.96 31.99
CA ARG A 12 -3.66 24.92 32.70
C ARG A 12 -2.67 23.98 32.01
N ASP A 13 -1.37 24.19 32.20
CA ASP A 13 -0.31 23.39 31.57
C ASP A 13 -0.41 21.88 31.93
N ASP A 14 -0.85 21.54 33.14
CA ASP A 14 -1.09 20.15 33.56
C ASP A 14 -2.26 19.53 32.79
N GLU A 15 -3.35 20.28 32.60
CA GLU A 15 -4.53 19.84 31.84
C GLU A 15 -4.19 19.62 30.35
N ILE A 16 -3.34 20.47 29.79
CA ILE A 16 -2.82 20.31 28.43
C ILE A 16 -1.95 19.05 28.33
N THR A 17 -1.09 18.82 29.33
CA THR A 17 -0.19 17.65 29.38
C THR A 17 -0.98 16.34 29.48
N ASP A 18 -1.98 16.30 30.36
CA ASP A 18 -2.87 15.14 30.52
C ASP A 18 -3.67 14.87 29.24
N ALA A 19 -4.16 15.93 28.58
CA ALA A 19 -4.86 15.82 27.30
C ALA A 19 -3.97 15.22 26.21
N ILE A 20 -2.71 15.65 26.10
CA ILE A 20 -1.73 15.09 25.14
C ILE A 20 -1.54 13.59 25.38
N ALA A 21 -1.36 13.17 26.64
CA ALA A 21 -1.19 11.77 27.00
C ALA A 21 -2.44 10.94 26.61
N ALA A 22 -3.64 11.46 26.92
CA ALA A 22 -4.90 10.81 26.55
C ALA A 22 -5.05 10.67 25.03
N PHE A 23 -4.75 11.72 24.26
CA PHE A 23 -4.77 11.66 22.79
C PHE A 23 -3.80 10.62 22.23
N ARG A 24 -2.62 10.49 22.83
CA ARG A 24 -1.63 9.49 22.39
C ARG A 24 -2.15 8.07 22.59
N ILE A 25 -2.72 7.78 23.76
CA ILE A 25 -3.31 6.46 24.07
C ILE A 25 -4.45 6.13 23.11
N ILE A 26 -5.36 7.08 22.89
CA ILE A 26 -6.50 6.90 21.96
C ILE A 26 -6.00 6.67 20.54
N LYS A 27 -5.02 7.45 20.07
CA LYS A 27 -4.43 7.31 18.74
C LYS A 27 -3.81 5.93 18.56
N ASP A 28 -2.99 5.49 19.50
CA ASP A 28 -2.29 4.21 19.41
C ASP A 28 -3.29 3.04 19.39
N ARG A 29 -4.35 3.11 20.21
CA ARG A 29 -5.46 2.15 20.20
C ARG A 29 -6.21 2.15 18.87
N ALA A 30 -6.59 3.32 18.36
CA ALA A 30 -7.31 3.45 17.10
C ALA A 30 -6.49 2.92 15.92
N THR A 31 -5.18 3.16 15.89
CA THR A 31 -4.27 2.60 14.88
C THR A 31 -4.28 1.08 14.92
N ARG A 32 -4.14 0.47 16.11
CA ARG A 32 -4.16 -0.99 16.24
C ARG A 32 -5.47 -1.61 15.76
N LEU A 33 -6.61 -1.04 16.18
CA LEU A 33 -7.92 -1.52 15.73
C LEU A 33 -8.10 -1.36 14.22
N GLU A 34 -7.65 -0.24 13.64
CA GLU A 34 -7.69 -0.04 12.19
C GLU A 34 -6.88 -1.12 11.44
N GLU A 35 -5.70 -1.49 11.94
CA GLU A 35 -4.88 -2.57 11.37
C GLU A 35 -5.58 -3.94 11.46
N GLU A 36 -6.18 -4.26 12.60
CA GLU A 36 -6.95 -5.51 12.79
C GLU A 36 -8.15 -5.58 11.83
N TYR A 37 -8.94 -4.50 11.70
CA TYR A 37 -10.04 -4.44 10.75
C TYR A 37 -9.59 -4.47 9.29
N LYS A 38 -8.48 -3.81 8.95
CA LYS A 38 -7.91 -3.87 7.58
C LYS A 38 -7.47 -5.29 7.24
N THR A 39 -6.88 -5.99 8.19
CA THR A 39 -6.46 -7.39 8.02
C THR A 39 -7.66 -8.27 7.73
N GLU A 40 -8.70 -8.17 8.54
CA GLU A 40 -9.92 -8.95 8.35
C GLU A 40 -10.64 -8.59 7.03
N LEU A 41 -10.70 -7.30 6.69
CA LEU A 41 -11.30 -6.86 5.44
C LEU A 41 -10.49 -7.29 4.21
N ALA A 42 -9.16 -7.36 4.31
CA ALA A 42 -8.31 -7.86 3.23
C ALA A 42 -8.64 -9.32 2.87
N ASN A 43 -9.02 -10.13 3.86
CA ASN A 43 -9.45 -11.52 3.65
C ASN A 43 -10.82 -11.63 2.97
N ARG A 44 -11.68 -10.61 3.13
CA ARG A 44 -13.07 -10.62 2.62
C ARG A 44 -13.25 -9.90 1.30
N LEU A 45 -12.37 -8.94 0.99
CA LEU A 45 -12.46 -8.15 -0.24
C LEU A 45 -11.68 -8.83 -1.38
N GLU A 46 -12.28 -8.86 -2.56
CA GLU A 46 -11.59 -9.28 -3.78
C GLU A 46 -10.46 -8.31 -4.15
N ASP A 47 -9.44 -8.82 -4.85
CA ASP A 47 -8.29 -8.03 -5.29
C ASP A 47 -8.69 -6.93 -6.27
N GLY A 48 -8.41 -5.68 -5.92
CA GLY A 48 -8.87 -4.51 -6.67
C GLY A 48 -10.31 -4.10 -6.36
N GLY A 49 -11.00 -4.79 -5.44
CA GLY A 49 -12.34 -4.45 -5.00
C GLY A 49 -12.38 -3.13 -4.20
N THR A 50 -13.55 -2.49 -4.18
CA THR A 50 -13.80 -1.25 -3.44
C THR A 50 -15.13 -1.32 -2.68
N ARG A 51 -15.21 -0.60 -1.55
CA ARG A 51 -16.44 -0.38 -0.78
C ARG A 51 -16.50 1.04 -0.27
N THR A 52 -17.71 1.58 -0.16
CA THR A 52 -17.95 2.87 0.49
C THR A 52 -18.24 2.65 1.96
N ALA A 53 -17.50 3.33 2.83
CA ALA A 53 -17.79 3.37 4.26
C ALA A 53 -18.72 4.56 4.54
N THR A 54 -19.72 4.32 5.36
CA THR A 54 -20.67 5.34 5.80
C THR A 54 -20.58 5.53 7.31
N LEU A 55 -20.74 6.77 7.76
CA LEU A 55 -20.93 7.13 9.17
C LEU A 55 -22.25 7.86 9.28
N ASN A 56 -23.11 7.45 10.22
CA ASN A 56 -24.48 7.96 10.36
C ASN A 56 -25.25 8.03 9.02
N GLY A 57 -25.07 7.02 8.16
CA GLY A 57 -25.73 6.93 6.85
C GLY A 57 -25.13 7.80 5.75
N SER A 58 -24.14 8.65 6.06
CA SER A 58 -23.44 9.50 5.08
C SER A 58 -22.14 8.84 4.62
N PRO A 59 -21.83 8.80 3.31
CA PRO A 59 -20.56 8.26 2.81
C PRO A 59 -19.41 9.15 3.25
N VAL A 60 -18.39 8.55 3.87
CA VAL A 60 -17.24 9.30 4.42
C VAL A 60 -15.90 8.83 3.87
N ALA A 61 -15.85 7.62 3.30
CA ALA A 61 -14.62 7.07 2.77
C ALA A 61 -14.87 6.03 1.70
N THR A 62 -13.89 5.85 0.83
CA THR A 62 -13.76 4.66 -0.01
C THR A 62 -12.65 3.78 0.56
N ILE A 63 -12.96 2.52 0.79
CA ILE A 63 -12.02 1.47 1.19
C ILE A 63 -11.73 0.61 -0.03
N SER A 64 -10.46 0.41 -0.37
CA SER A 64 -10.06 -0.40 -1.52
C SER A 64 -8.98 -1.41 -1.15
N LYS A 65 -9.01 -2.59 -1.75
CA LYS A 65 -7.91 -3.56 -1.65
C LYS A 65 -7.01 -3.42 -2.86
N THR A 66 -5.74 -3.13 -2.65
CA THR A 66 -4.77 -3.10 -3.75
C THR A 66 -4.65 -4.51 -4.33
N ARG A 67 -4.44 -4.63 -5.63
CA ARG A 67 -4.15 -5.94 -6.22
C ARG A 67 -2.83 -6.48 -5.67
N SER A 68 -2.80 -7.76 -5.31
CA SER A 68 -1.55 -8.44 -5.01
C SER A 68 -0.64 -8.38 -6.23
N THR A 69 0.65 -8.09 -6.01
CA THR A 69 1.68 -8.27 -7.05
C THR A 69 2.60 -9.43 -6.73
N ILE A 70 2.28 -10.23 -5.70
CA ILE A 70 3.02 -11.45 -5.38
C ILE A 70 3.04 -12.36 -6.60
N GLY A 71 4.23 -12.87 -6.93
CA GLY A 71 4.41 -13.76 -8.08
C GLY A 71 4.58 -13.03 -9.42
N LYS A 72 4.77 -11.69 -9.43
CA LYS A 72 5.18 -10.96 -10.64
C LYS A 72 6.50 -11.48 -11.22
N GLY A 73 7.38 -12.04 -10.38
CA GLY A 73 8.60 -12.72 -10.82
C GLY A 73 9.68 -11.73 -11.29
N LEU A 74 10.33 -12.06 -12.40
CA LEU A 74 11.41 -11.27 -12.96
C LEU A 74 10.89 -10.01 -13.68
N THR A 75 11.60 -8.89 -13.48
CA THR A 75 11.33 -7.61 -14.13
C THR A 75 12.60 -7.01 -14.71
N VAL A 76 12.49 -6.34 -15.87
CA VAL A 76 13.63 -5.66 -16.51
C VAL A 76 13.85 -4.30 -15.85
N LYS A 77 14.99 -4.13 -15.18
CA LYS A 77 15.40 -2.90 -14.49
C LYS A 77 16.34 -2.05 -15.37
N ASP A 78 17.29 -2.69 -16.04
CA ASP A 78 18.20 -2.05 -16.99
C ASP A 78 18.03 -2.70 -18.36
N ARG A 79 17.41 -1.97 -19.28
CA ARG A 79 17.07 -2.47 -20.61
C ARG A 79 18.30 -2.65 -21.49
N LEU A 80 19.34 -1.84 -21.31
CA LEU A 80 20.55 -1.90 -22.14
C LEU A 80 21.44 -3.05 -21.70
N ALA A 81 21.67 -3.20 -20.39
CA ALA A 81 22.42 -4.33 -19.86
C ALA A 81 21.73 -5.66 -20.21
N TYR A 82 20.40 -5.72 -20.11
CA TYR A 82 19.64 -6.92 -20.47
C TYR A 82 19.66 -7.20 -21.99
N ALA A 83 19.54 -6.17 -22.84
CA ALA A 83 19.65 -6.35 -24.29
C ALA A 83 21.03 -6.86 -24.72
N GLN A 84 22.10 -6.33 -24.13
CA GLN A 84 23.46 -6.77 -24.41
C GLN A 84 23.63 -8.24 -24.04
N TRP A 85 23.19 -8.62 -22.84
CA TRP A 85 23.23 -10.03 -22.41
C TRP A 85 22.43 -10.97 -23.33
N LEU A 86 21.26 -10.53 -23.82
CA LEU A 86 20.46 -11.32 -24.78
C LEU A 86 21.23 -11.57 -26.09
N VAL A 87 21.91 -10.56 -26.62
CA VAL A 87 22.76 -10.72 -27.81
C VAL A 87 23.92 -11.66 -27.53
N ASP A 88 24.60 -11.49 -26.40
CA ASP A 88 25.76 -12.29 -26.02
C ASP A 88 25.41 -13.77 -25.77
N THR A 89 24.18 -14.05 -25.33
CA THR A 89 23.74 -15.40 -24.92
C THR A 89 22.95 -16.13 -26.02
N MET A 90 22.12 -15.41 -26.78
CA MET A 90 21.21 -16.00 -27.79
C MET A 90 21.65 -15.73 -29.24
N GLY A 91 22.67 -14.91 -29.46
CA GLY A 91 23.22 -14.63 -30.80
C GLY A 91 22.19 -14.02 -31.75
N ASP A 92 22.15 -14.51 -32.99
CA ASP A 92 21.29 -13.99 -34.07
C ASP A 92 19.78 -14.16 -33.80
N ASP A 93 19.40 -15.10 -32.93
CA ASP A 93 18.01 -15.34 -32.53
C ASP A 93 17.55 -14.43 -31.37
N ALA A 94 18.44 -13.54 -30.88
CA ALA A 94 18.13 -12.64 -29.79
C ALA A 94 16.92 -11.75 -30.12
N PRO A 95 15.89 -11.70 -29.26
CA PRO A 95 14.71 -10.86 -29.48
C PRO A 95 15.00 -9.40 -29.12
N VAL A 96 15.93 -8.76 -29.83
CA VAL A 96 16.32 -7.36 -29.67
C VAL A 96 16.08 -6.57 -30.97
N TYR A 97 15.91 -5.25 -30.88
CA TYR A 97 15.82 -4.35 -32.04
C TYR A 97 17.20 -4.14 -32.70
N PRO A 98 17.25 -3.62 -33.95
CA PRO A 98 18.50 -3.30 -34.67
C PRO A 98 19.43 -2.30 -33.97
N VAL A 99 18.90 -1.59 -32.95
CA VAL A 99 19.68 -0.89 -31.92
C VAL A 99 19.50 -1.73 -30.64
N PRO A 100 20.55 -2.07 -29.88
CA PRO A 100 20.50 -3.06 -28.80
C PRO A 100 19.51 -2.65 -27.71
N TYR A 101 18.29 -3.13 -27.88
CA TYR A 101 17.13 -2.82 -27.06
C TYR A 101 16.20 -4.04 -27.08
N PRO A 102 15.67 -4.50 -25.93
CA PRO A 102 14.84 -5.70 -25.91
C PRO A 102 13.53 -5.46 -26.64
N LYS A 103 13.06 -6.43 -27.44
CA LYS A 103 11.69 -6.40 -27.98
C LYS A 103 10.67 -6.51 -26.86
N ASP A 104 9.47 -6.00 -27.09
CA ASP A 104 8.37 -6.07 -26.11
C ASP A 104 8.05 -7.51 -25.66
N THR A 105 8.19 -8.47 -26.57
CA THR A 105 8.01 -9.91 -26.28
C THR A 105 9.02 -10.43 -25.26
N ALA A 106 10.27 -9.95 -25.29
CA ALA A 106 11.33 -10.31 -24.36
C ALA A 106 11.19 -9.66 -22.97
N MET A 107 10.27 -8.69 -22.85
CA MET A 107 9.91 -8.03 -21.59
C MET A 107 8.60 -8.59 -21.00
N GLN A 108 7.92 -9.50 -21.70
CA GLN A 108 6.68 -10.10 -21.21
C GLN A 108 6.93 -11.00 -20.00
N PRO A 109 6.03 -11.03 -19.00
CA PRO A 109 6.19 -11.86 -17.81
C PRO A 109 6.35 -13.35 -18.12
N SER A 110 5.65 -13.87 -19.14
CA SER A 110 5.74 -15.28 -19.55
C SER A 110 7.14 -15.63 -20.09
N TYR A 111 7.71 -14.75 -20.91
CA TYR A 111 9.06 -14.94 -21.46
C TYR A 111 10.11 -14.87 -20.35
N LEU A 112 10.03 -13.85 -19.49
CA LEU A 112 10.95 -13.70 -18.36
C LEU A 112 10.88 -14.89 -17.38
N LYS A 113 9.69 -15.44 -17.16
CA LYS A 113 9.51 -16.65 -16.35
C LYS A 113 10.20 -17.86 -16.97
N GLN A 114 9.95 -18.13 -18.25
CA GLN A 114 10.59 -19.23 -18.98
C GLN A 114 12.12 -19.08 -19.00
N LEU A 115 12.62 -17.86 -19.16
CA LEU A 115 14.05 -17.55 -19.12
C LEU A 115 14.67 -17.89 -17.76
N GLY A 116 14.00 -17.48 -16.67
CA GLY A 116 14.43 -17.81 -15.31
C GLY A 116 14.41 -19.31 -15.01
N GLU A 117 13.46 -20.06 -15.58
CA GLU A 117 13.40 -21.53 -15.49
C GLU A 117 14.55 -22.20 -16.26
N GLN A 118 14.95 -21.66 -17.42
CA GLN A 118 16.00 -22.22 -18.28
C GLN A 118 17.41 -21.95 -17.76
N HIS A 119 17.67 -20.75 -17.25
CA HIS A 119 19.02 -20.31 -16.87
C HIS A 119 19.24 -20.27 -15.36
N GLY A 120 18.20 -20.57 -14.56
CA GLY A 120 18.20 -20.36 -13.12
C GLY A 120 18.17 -18.88 -12.74
N VAL A 121 17.85 -18.59 -11.48
CA VAL A 121 17.82 -17.22 -10.94
C VAL A 121 18.71 -17.15 -9.71
N GLU A 122 19.83 -16.44 -9.84
CA GLU A 122 20.72 -16.13 -8.71
C GLU A 122 20.52 -14.67 -8.29
N LEU A 123 20.33 -14.44 -6.99
CA LEU A 123 19.98 -13.11 -6.45
C LEU A 123 21.09 -12.55 -5.57
N ASP A 124 21.36 -11.26 -5.71
CA ASP A 124 22.16 -10.51 -4.74
C ASP A 124 21.30 -10.05 -3.53
N ALA A 125 21.96 -9.46 -2.52
CA ALA A 125 21.29 -8.92 -1.32
C ALA A 125 20.29 -7.79 -1.60
N LYS A 126 20.21 -7.28 -2.84
CA LYS A 126 19.29 -6.23 -3.30
C LYS A 126 18.23 -6.77 -4.28
N ASN A 127 18.10 -8.09 -4.38
CA ASN A 127 17.23 -8.82 -5.30
C ASN A 127 17.50 -8.55 -6.80
N ASN A 128 18.69 -8.03 -7.16
CA ASN A 128 19.10 -8.02 -8.56
C ASN A 128 19.51 -9.44 -8.96
N VAL A 129 19.19 -9.81 -10.19
CA VAL A 129 19.60 -11.11 -10.73
C VAL A 129 21.06 -11.01 -11.17
N THR A 130 21.95 -11.80 -10.57
CA THR A 130 23.39 -11.71 -10.80
C THR A 130 23.84 -12.43 -12.06
N ASN A 131 23.19 -13.54 -12.38
CA ASN A 131 23.49 -14.36 -13.55
C ASN A 131 22.81 -13.86 -14.85
N ILE A 132 21.86 -12.93 -14.74
CA ILE A 132 21.19 -12.27 -15.87
C ILE A 132 21.18 -10.74 -15.64
N PRO A 133 22.22 -10.02 -16.10
CA PRO A 133 22.36 -8.59 -15.90
C PRO A 133 21.14 -7.79 -16.38
N GLY A 134 20.75 -6.80 -15.57
CA GLY A 134 19.62 -5.92 -15.87
C GLY A 134 18.25 -6.45 -15.44
N LEU A 135 18.15 -7.71 -14.99
CA LEU A 135 16.94 -8.23 -14.35
C LEU A 135 16.95 -8.01 -12.83
N LYS A 136 15.75 -7.87 -12.27
CA LYS A 136 15.49 -7.83 -10.84
C LYS A 136 14.34 -8.77 -10.52
N TYR A 137 14.48 -9.53 -9.44
CA TYR A 137 13.36 -10.28 -8.88
C TYR A 137 12.49 -9.36 -8.02
N ASP A 138 11.23 -9.23 -8.39
CA ASP A 138 10.20 -8.58 -7.58
C ASP A 138 9.33 -9.69 -6.97
N ALA A 139 9.55 -9.96 -5.68
CA ALA A 139 8.72 -10.87 -4.91
C ALA A 139 7.25 -10.42 -4.88
N GLY A 140 6.98 -9.17 -5.26
CA GLY A 140 5.68 -8.54 -5.19
C GLY A 140 5.37 -8.03 -3.80
N ARG A 141 4.20 -7.40 -3.68
CA ARG A 141 3.66 -6.94 -2.41
C ARG A 141 2.32 -7.61 -2.21
N GLU A 142 2.06 -8.01 -0.97
CA GLU A 142 0.73 -8.45 -0.57
C GLU A 142 -0.30 -7.35 -0.85
N ALA A 143 -1.52 -7.79 -1.15
CA ALA A 143 -2.65 -6.90 -1.26
C ALA A 143 -2.88 -6.20 0.10
N THR A 144 -2.98 -4.87 0.09
CA THR A 144 -3.21 -4.07 1.29
C THR A 144 -4.54 -3.34 1.17
N VAL A 145 -5.19 -3.09 2.31
CA VAL A 145 -6.42 -2.28 2.34
C VAL A 145 -6.06 -0.82 2.54
N ARG A 146 -6.55 0.04 1.64
CA ARG A 146 -6.38 1.48 1.66
C ARG A 146 -7.70 2.18 1.97
N THR A 147 -7.63 3.18 2.83
CA THR A 147 -8.74 4.09 3.14
C THR A 147 -8.50 5.43 2.44
N SER A 148 -9.50 5.94 1.73
CA SER A 148 -9.50 7.29 1.17
C SER A 148 -10.69 8.05 1.73
N LEU A 149 -10.43 9.02 2.60
CA LEU A 149 -11.47 9.83 3.24
C LEU A 149 -12.00 10.90 2.27
N ASP A 150 -13.30 11.16 2.35
CA ASP A 150 -13.91 12.34 1.72
C ASP A 150 -13.63 13.56 2.61
N ARG A 151 -12.90 14.53 2.06
CA ARG A 151 -12.51 15.75 2.77
C ARG A 151 -13.71 16.53 3.32
N ARG A 152 -14.81 16.62 2.58
CA ARG A 152 -16.00 17.36 3.01
C ARG A 152 -16.70 16.65 4.16
N ALA A 153 -16.75 15.32 4.11
CA ALA A 153 -17.30 14.53 5.19
C ALA A 153 -16.44 14.63 6.47
N VAL A 154 -15.11 14.64 6.32
CA VAL A 154 -14.18 14.84 7.44
C VAL A 154 -14.40 16.22 8.07
N GLU A 155 -14.45 17.29 7.28
CA GLU A 155 -14.71 18.65 7.77
C GLU A 155 -16.05 18.76 8.50
N ALA A 156 -17.11 18.11 8.00
CA ALA A 156 -18.41 18.07 8.67
C ALA A 156 -18.39 17.32 10.02
N ILE A 157 -17.60 16.24 10.12
CA ILE A 157 -17.41 15.52 11.38
C ILE A 157 -16.63 16.36 12.38
N TRP A 158 -15.59 17.10 11.95
CA TRP A 158 -14.84 18.01 12.82
C TRP A 158 -15.67 19.20 13.31
N ALA A 159 -16.65 19.64 12.53
CA ALA A 159 -17.59 20.69 12.93
C ALA A 159 -18.71 20.18 13.86
N SER A 160 -18.88 18.85 13.99
CA SER A 160 -19.87 18.25 14.87
C SER A 160 -19.36 18.21 16.31
N THR A 161 -20.20 18.62 17.26
CA THR A 161 -19.94 18.49 18.71
C THR A 161 -20.05 17.05 19.21
N GLN A 162 -20.56 16.13 18.39
CA GLN A 162 -20.68 14.71 18.73
C GLN A 162 -19.90 13.84 17.76
N LEU A 163 -19.15 12.90 18.31
CA LEU A 163 -18.52 11.85 17.53
C LEU A 163 -19.58 10.95 16.86
N PRO A 164 -19.34 10.47 15.63
CA PRO A 164 -20.20 9.47 14.99
C PRO A 164 -20.40 8.26 15.89
N ALA A 165 -21.58 7.62 15.82
CA ALA A 165 -21.93 6.51 16.71
C ALA A 165 -20.91 5.37 16.65
N GLN A 166 -20.39 5.08 15.45
CA GLN A 166 -19.35 4.08 15.22
C GLN A 166 -18.03 4.45 15.93
N ALA A 167 -17.62 5.73 15.85
CA ALA A 167 -16.41 6.20 16.52
C ALA A 167 -16.56 6.20 18.04
N ARG A 168 -17.73 6.60 18.55
CA ARG A 168 -18.03 6.56 19.98
C ARG A 168 -18.00 5.13 20.53
N TYR A 169 -18.63 4.19 19.83
CA TYR A 169 -18.60 2.78 20.20
C TYR A 169 -17.18 2.21 20.26
N LEU A 170 -16.31 2.55 19.31
CA LEU A 170 -14.91 2.13 19.28
C LEU A 170 -14.12 2.66 20.48
N LEU A 171 -14.37 3.91 20.87
CA LEU A 171 -13.69 4.55 22.00
C LEU A 171 -14.21 4.00 23.34
N ASP A 172 -15.53 3.82 23.47
CA ASP A 172 -16.19 3.38 24.70
C ASP A 172 -15.99 1.89 24.99
N ASN A 173 -16.08 1.02 23.96
CA ASN A 173 -16.08 -0.45 24.13
C ASN A 173 -14.84 -1.12 23.57
N GLY A 174 -13.90 -0.36 23.02
CA GLY A 174 -12.62 -0.91 22.58
C GLY A 174 -12.63 -1.73 21.31
N GLY A 175 -13.70 -1.67 20.52
CA GLY A 175 -13.80 -2.40 19.25
C GLY A 175 -14.14 -3.88 19.38
N GLU A 176 -14.55 -4.35 20.57
CA GLU A 176 -15.24 -5.63 20.69
C GLU A 176 -16.61 -5.52 20.01
N LEU A 177 -16.73 -6.04 18.78
CA LEU A 177 -17.99 -6.25 18.07
C LEU A 177 -18.60 -7.61 18.43
#